data_AF-A0A848VHW8-F1
#
_entry.id   AF-A0A848VHW8-F1
#
_cell.length_a   1.000
_cell.length_b   1.000
_cell.length_c   1.000
_cell.angle_alpha   90.00
_cell.angle_beta   90.00
_cell.angle_gamma   90.00
#
_symmetry.space_group_name_H-M   'P 1'
#
loop_
_entity.id
_entity.type
_entity.pdbx_description
1 polymer ?
#
loop_
_entity_poly.entity_id
_entity_poly.type
_entity_poly.pdbx_seq_one_letter_code
_entity_poly.pdbx_strand_id
1 'polypeptide(L)'
;MIRIRKAIEEDAGQVCEVFRASYGDSYTYPHYYDPKFIKKMIFSDDSTVFVAEDTDTGKILGTSSVIEEVGAYTDLISEFGRLTVHPDARGHHIGSQLMRARLDHVSGRNQVCLSETRITHPYSTRIGLKYGFVPLGFEPRKLLMEWRESAVLMVKHLGNALQLRRNHPRIIPEVHALASLCLRNVGLVPDIIVDDEAPAYPCVGDFDMQAMDQDGYTQLLRFERGRLKGREIFGPARLHYGFFKLLSRRSTYLVARRNGEIVGAVGFMRDDHEKQIRIFELIPLDDDVVRCLLSELVKRGIEEWGTAYFEVDVSAYAPRMQRTLIELGFVPAAYIPALTFHHVERLDIVKMVRVEGPLDWGPLALVPEVQEVAGQVIESLESRYIVPMVAQTMEHVRLFDGLTEDQSRRLAARCRLESFEAGDAIFHEGEPSEAMYLVLEGRIELHMGGAPLPQVSVQRGDVLGEVSMLGRQPHSATAVASEPVELAVLPHEELEVLIRRRPGLGLTLYRNLAAEVAGKLYQSDQALVKRVTKELYLERD
;
A
#
# COMPACT_ATOMS: atom_id res chain seq x y z
N MET A 1 -24.05 -16.38 33.85
CA MET A 1 -23.33 -15.07 34.01
C MET A 1 -22.08 -15.12 33.15
N ILE A 2 -21.62 -14.02 32.53
CA ILE A 2 -20.43 -14.06 31.66
C ILE A 2 -19.14 -13.84 32.47
N ARG A 3 -18.23 -14.82 32.44
CA ARG A 3 -16.91 -14.75 33.08
C ARG A 3 -15.80 -14.73 32.03
N ILE A 4 -14.91 -13.75 32.10
CA ILE A 4 -13.68 -13.75 31.30
C ILE A 4 -12.56 -14.44 32.07
N ARG A 5 -11.87 -15.38 31.43
CA ARG A 5 -10.70 -16.07 32.01
C ARG A 5 -9.71 -16.49 30.93
N LYS A 6 -8.51 -16.88 31.34
CA LYS A 6 -7.56 -17.58 30.45
C LYS A 6 -8.16 -18.92 30.03
N ALA A 7 -7.93 -19.30 28.78
CA ALA A 7 -8.36 -20.57 28.24
C ALA A 7 -7.58 -21.73 28.89
N ILE A 8 -8.24 -22.87 29.01
CA ILE A 8 -7.68 -24.16 29.43
C ILE A 8 -7.80 -25.17 28.29
N GLU A 9 -7.12 -26.31 28.41
CA GLU A 9 -7.06 -27.32 27.35
C GLU A 9 -8.44 -27.77 26.85
N GLU A 10 -9.39 -27.91 27.77
CA GLU A 10 -10.76 -28.34 27.52
C GLU A 10 -11.57 -27.34 26.67
N ASP A 11 -11.19 -26.06 26.67
CA ASP A 11 -11.87 -25.03 25.89
C ASP A 11 -11.57 -25.14 24.38
N ALA A 12 -10.49 -25.83 24.00
CA ALA A 12 -9.97 -25.81 22.63
C ALA A 12 -11.03 -26.20 21.58
N GLY A 13 -11.86 -27.19 21.88
CA GLY A 13 -12.96 -27.61 21.00
C GLY A 13 -14.01 -26.50 20.82
N GLN A 14 -14.48 -25.91 21.92
CA GLN A 14 -15.48 -24.85 21.88
C GLN A 14 -14.94 -23.56 21.25
N VAL A 15 -13.64 -23.27 21.40
CA VAL A 15 -12.99 -22.18 20.67
C VAL A 15 -13.10 -22.40 19.16
N CYS A 16 -12.79 -23.61 18.67
CA CYS A 16 -12.96 -23.93 17.25
C CYS A 16 -14.42 -23.77 16.79
N GLU A 17 -15.40 -24.12 17.63
CA GLU A 17 -16.82 -23.92 17.34
C GLU A 17 -17.19 -22.44 17.20
N VAL A 18 -16.69 -21.58 18.10
CA VAL A 18 -16.89 -20.11 17.99
C VAL A 18 -16.32 -19.56 16.68
N PHE A 19 -15.16 -20.05 16.23
CA PHE A 19 -14.59 -19.67 14.94
C PHE A 19 -15.46 -20.13 13.78
N ARG A 20 -15.89 -21.39 13.75
CA ARG A 20 -16.78 -21.92 12.70
C ARG A 20 -18.10 -21.16 12.64
N ALA A 21 -18.72 -20.89 13.79
CA ALA A 21 -19.96 -20.14 13.86
C ALA A 21 -19.82 -18.69 13.34
N SER A 22 -18.62 -18.10 13.47
CA SER A 22 -18.39 -16.70 13.09
C SER A 22 -17.90 -16.52 11.66
N TYR A 23 -17.16 -17.48 11.12
CA TYR A 23 -16.46 -17.37 9.84
C TYR A 23 -16.79 -18.49 8.84
N GLY A 24 -17.66 -19.44 9.19
CA GLY A 24 -17.93 -20.62 8.36
C GLY A 24 -16.67 -21.47 8.18
N ASP A 25 -16.40 -21.87 6.94
CA ASP A 25 -15.21 -22.65 6.55
C ASP A 25 -14.12 -21.81 5.85
N SER A 26 -14.35 -20.50 5.69
CA SER A 26 -13.50 -19.61 4.89
C SER A 26 -12.54 -18.75 5.70
N TYR A 27 -12.31 -19.07 6.98
CA TYR A 27 -11.37 -18.30 7.79
C TYR A 27 -9.94 -18.46 7.27
N THR A 28 -9.25 -17.32 7.13
CA THR A 28 -7.87 -17.17 6.66
C THR A 28 -6.87 -18.12 7.34
N TYR A 29 -7.13 -18.48 8.59
CA TYR A 29 -6.27 -19.37 9.35
C TYR A 29 -7.02 -20.66 9.68
N PRO A 30 -7.11 -21.63 8.73
CA PRO A 30 -7.93 -22.82 8.90
C PRO A 30 -7.46 -23.71 10.06
N HIS A 31 -6.22 -23.55 10.52
CA HIS A 31 -5.72 -24.22 11.72
C HIS A 31 -6.47 -23.82 13.01
N TYR A 32 -7.20 -22.70 13.03
CA TYR A 32 -8.10 -22.38 14.15
C TYR A 32 -9.32 -23.31 14.25
N TYR A 33 -9.54 -24.15 13.24
CA TYR A 33 -10.53 -25.23 13.27
C TYR A 33 -9.95 -26.56 13.80
N ASP A 34 -8.64 -26.62 14.07
CA ASP A 34 -7.97 -27.77 14.67
C ASP A 34 -7.75 -27.55 16.18
N PRO A 35 -8.43 -28.32 17.06
CA PRO A 35 -8.22 -28.23 18.50
C PRO A 35 -6.76 -28.44 18.93
N LYS A 36 -5.96 -29.23 18.20
CA LYS A 36 -4.54 -29.43 18.54
C LYS A 36 -3.74 -28.13 18.39
N PHE A 37 -4.02 -27.36 17.35
CA PHE A 37 -3.40 -26.05 17.17
C PHE A 37 -3.81 -25.10 18.28
N ILE A 38 -5.11 -25.03 18.62
CA ILE A 38 -5.59 -24.18 19.72
C ILE A 38 -4.94 -24.58 21.05
N LYS A 39 -4.82 -25.88 21.35
CA LYS A 39 -4.08 -26.37 22.54
C LYS A 39 -2.63 -25.90 22.54
N LYS A 40 -1.93 -26.01 21.41
CA LYS A 40 -0.55 -25.52 21.29
C LYS A 40 -0.44 -24.02 21.59
N MET A 41 -1.41 -23.23 21.14
CA MET A 41 -1.49 -21.80 21.43
C MET A 41 -1.76 -21.53 22.92
N ILE A 42 -2.66 -22.28 23.55
CA ILE A 42 -2.98 -22.17 24.99
C ILE A 42 -1.75 -22.44 25.87
N PHE A 43 -0.91 -23.40 25.47
CA PHE A 43 0.32 -23.77 26.19
C PHE A 43 1.57 -23.01 25.71
N SER A 44 1.45 -22.08 24.77
CA SER A 44 2.60 -21.33 24.28
C SER A 44 3.01 -20.24 25.27
N ASP A 45 4.32 -20.13 25.53
CA ASP A 45 4.86 -19.05 26.36
C ASP A 45 4.74 -17.67 25.69
N ASP A 46 4.58 -17.64 24.37
CA ASP A 46 4.57 -16.41 23.56
C ASP A 46 3.15 -15.89 23.29
N SER A 47 2.11 -16.57 23.78
CA SER A 47 0.72 -16.15 23.55
C SER A 47 -0.19 -16.47 24.73
N THR A 48 -1.16 -15.58 24.98
CA THR A 48 -2.23 -15.81 25.95
C THR A 48 -3.58 -15.82 25.25
N VAL A 49 -4.36 -16.88 25.49
CA VAL A 49 -5.73 -17.03 24.98
C VAL A 49 -6.72 -16.76 26.11
N PHE A 50 -7.73 -15.94 25.83
CA PHE A 50 -8.84 -15.64 26.74
C PHE A 50 -10.15 -16.14 26.15
N VAL A 51 -11.02 -16.63 27.03
CA VAL A 51 -12.38 -17.06 26.69
C VAL A 51 -13.40 -16.31 27.53
N ALA A 52 -14.58 -16.11 26.94
CA ALA A 52 -15.77 -15.67 27.63
C ALA A 52 -16.68 -16.87 27.86
N GLU A 53 -16.78 -17.32 29.09
CA GLU A 53 -17.59 -18.47 29.50
C GLU A 53 -18.94 -18.01 30.07
N ASP A 54 -20.03 -18.64 29.65
CA ASP A 54 -21.27 -18.60 30.41
C ASP A 54 -21.18 -19.58 31.57
N THR A 55 -21.10 -19.06 32.79
CA THR A 55 -20.95 -19.84 34.02
C THR A 55 -22.11 -20.79 34.28
N ASP A 56 -23.28 -20.53 33.70
CA ASP A 56 -24.49 -21.29 33.99
C ASP A 56 -24.55 -22.56 33.12
N THR A 57 -23.94 -22.51 31.93
CA THR A 57 -23.95 -23.63 30.97
C THR A 57 -22.55 -24.20 30.68
N GLY A 58 -21.48 -23.55 31.13
CA GLY A 58 -20.09 -23.88 30.79
C GLY A 58 -19.73 -23.65 29.31
N LYS A 59 -20.57 -22.91 28.56
CA LYS A 59 -20.36 -22.69 27.12
C LYS A 59 -19.40 -21.53 26.89
N ILE A 60 -18.48 -21.68 25.94
CA ILE A 60 -17.63 -20.59 25.48
C ILE A 60 -18.37 -19.76 24.43
N LEU A 61 -18.67 -18.51 24.77
CA LEU A 61 -19.41 -17.56 23.94
C LEU A 61 -18.51 -16.63 23.12
N GLY A 62 -17.21 -16.60 23.43
CA GLY A 62 -16.25 -15.76 22.75
C GLY A 62 -14.81 -16.09 23.10
N THR A 63 -13.90 -15.68 22.25
CA THR A 63 -12.46 -15.92 22.37
C THR A 63 -11.67 -14.71 21.91
N SER A 64 -10.45 -14.56 22.42
CA SER A 64 -9.48 -13.57 21.95
C SER A 64 -8.07 -14.00 22.32
N SER A 65 -7.05 -13.50 21.62
CA SER A 65 -5.66 -13.77 21.97
C SER A 65 -4.79 -12.50 21.98
N VAL A 66 -3.66 -12.64 22.67
CA VAL A 66 -2.52 -11.73 22.62
C VAL A 66 -1.29 -12.57 22.30
N ILE A 67 -0.51 -12.16 21.30
CA ILE A 67 0.83 -12.69 21.02
C ILE A 67 1.83 -11.65 21.53
N GLU A 68 2.83 -12.06 22.32
CA GLU A 68 3.78 -11.16 22.98
C GLU A 68 5.17 -11.16 22.32
N GLU A 69 5.44 -12.03 21.35
CA GLU A 69 6.70 -12.09 20.60
C GLU A 69 6.52 -11.73 19.11
N VAL A 70 6.06 -10.49 18.84
CA VAL A 70 5.71 -10.00 17.48
C VAL A 70 6.87 -9.30 16.77
N GLY A 71 7.88 -8.85 17.53
CA GLY A 71 9.09 -8.22 17.03
C GLY A 71 10.35 -8.95 17.51
N ALA A 72 11.44 -8.22 17.71
CA ALA A 72 12.46 -8.74 18.60
C ALA A 72 11.86 -8.89 20.00
N TYR A 73 12.20 -9.94 20.75
CA TYR A 73 11.70 -10.13 22.12
C TYR A 73 11.89 -8.87 22.99
N THR A 74 12.96 -8.12 22.74
CA THR A 74 13.29 -6.86 23.41
C THR A 74 12.41 -5.67 23.04
N ASP A 75 11.61 -5.74 21.96
CA ASP A 75 10.78 -4.63 21.49
C ASP A 75 9.56 -4.37 22.40
N LEU A 76 9.15 -5.33 23.23
CA LEU A 76 7.98 -5.21 24.11
C LEU A 76 6.69 -4.89 23.33
N ILE A 77 6.50 -5.55 22.19
CA ILE A 77 5.34 -5.40 21.30
C ILE A 77 4.38 -6.57 21.50
N SER A 78 3.07 -6.28 21.58
CA SER A 78 2.03 -7.32 21.55
C SER A 78 1.14 -7.18 20.32
N GLU A 79 0.63 -8.29 19.80
CA GLU A 79 -0.37 -8.34 18.73
C GLU A 79 -1.67 -8.86 19.31
N PHE A 80 -2.72 -8.06 19.18
CA PHE A 80 -4.07 -8.33 19.63
C PHE A 80 -4.83 -8.92 18.45
N GLY A 81 -5.07 -10.23 18.52
CA GLY A 81 -5.75 -10.95 17.47
C GLY A 81 -7.01 -11.67 17.96
N ARG A 82 -7.74 -12.21 16.97
CA ARG A 82 -8.62 -13.38 17.16
C ARG A 82 -9.78 -13.11 18.13
N LEU A 83 -10.16 -11.84 18.27
CA LEU A 83 -11.33 -11.42 19.01
C LEU A 83 -12.57 -11.79 18.21
N THR A 84 -13.27 -12.81 18.68
CA THR A 84 -14.44 -13.38 18.02
C THR A 84 -15.49 -13.68 19.07
N VAL A 85 -16.74 -13.34 18.76
CA VAL A 85 -17.91 -13.59 19.63
C VAL A 85 -18.91 -14.40 18.84
N HIS A 86 -19.40 -15.49 19.45
CA HIS A 86 -20.42 -16.34 18.86
C HIS A 86 -21.62 -15.48 18.40
N PRO A 87 -22.17 -15.70 17.19
CA PRO A 87 -23.26 -14.87 16.66
C PRO A 87 -24.44 -14.69 17.63
N ASP A 88 -24.88 -15.77 18.26
CA ASP A 88 -26.00 -15.77 19.22
C ASP A 88 -25.72 -15.01 20.53
N ALA A 89 -24.45 -14.70 20.80
CA ALA A 89 -24.02 -13.99 22.01
C ALA A 89 -23.58 -12.53 21.72
N ARG A 90 -23.79 -12.05 20.49
CA ARG A 90 -23.52 -10.64 20.13
C ARG A 90 -24.46 -9.71 20.89
N GLY A 91 -24.03 -8.46 21.12
CA GLY A 91 -24.80 -7.46 21.88
C GLY A 91 -24.59 -7.51 23.40
N HIS A 92 -24.03 -8.59 23.96
CA HIS A 92 -23.77 -8.72 25.41
C HIS A 92 -22.43 -8.11 25.87
N HIS A 93 -21.87 -7.17 25.09
CA HIS A 93 -20.58 -6.52 25.36
C HIS A 93 -19.37 -7.47 25.54
N ILE A 94 -19.46 -8.74 25.16
CA ILE A 94 -18.39 -9.75 25.33
C ILE A 94 -17.07 -9.29 24.71
N GLY A 95 -17.10 -8.76 23.48
CA GLY A 95 -15.90 -8.25 22.81
C GLY A 95 -15.21 -7.11 23.58
N SER A 96 -15.97 -6.22 24.22
CA SER A 96 -15.41 -5.18 25.08
C SER A 96 -14.76 -5.77 26.35
N GLN A 97 -15.37 -6.80 26.95
CA GLN A 97 -14.82 -7.47 28.13
C GLN A 97 -13.53 -8.23 27.79
N LEU A 98 -13.50 -8.95 26.66
CA LEU A 98 -12.30 -9.62 26.15
C LEU A 98 -11.18 -8.63 25.81
N MET A 99 -11.51 -7.50 25.16
CA MET A 99 -10.52 -6.44 24.90
C MET A 99 -9.91 -5.90 26.20
N ARG A 100 -10.72 -5.63 27.22
CA ARG A 100 -10.24 -5.18 28.53
C ARG A 100 -9.30 -6.20 29.17
N ALA A 101 -9.68 -7.47 29.22
CA ALA A 101 -8.85 -8.52 29.82
C ALA A 101 -7.47 -8.64 29.14
N ARG A 102 -7.42 -8.50 27.80
CA ARG A 102 -6.16 -8.48 27.05
C ARG A 102 -5.29 -7.27 27.40
N LEU A 103 -5.90 -6.08 27.49
CA LEU A 103 -5.19 -4.85 27.89
C LEU A 103 -4.65 -4.95 29.32
N ASP A 104 -5.46 -5.44 30.26
CA ASP A 104 -5.05 -5.64 31.65
C ASP A 104 -3.86 -6.61 31.75
N HIS A 105 -3.83 -7.64 30.89
CA HIS A 105 -2.75 -8.63 30.85
C HIS A 105 -1.42 -8.07 30.32
N VAL A 106 -1.44 -7.20 29.30
CA VAL A 106 -0.21 -6.61 28.74
C VAL A 106 0.22 -5.32 29.45
N SER A 107 -0.68 -4.71 30.21
CA SER A 107 -0.40 -3.48 30.94
C SER A 107 0.78 -3.65 31.89
N GLY A 108 1.76 -2.77 31.79
CA GLY A 108 3.01 -2.83 32.56
C GLY A 108 4.05 -3.83 32.06
N ARG A 109 3.76 -4.61 31.01
CA ARG A 109 4.69 -5.57 30.38
C ARG A 109 5.11 -5.13 28.99
N ASN A 110 4.15 -4.62 28.21
CA ASN A 110 4.36 -4.21 26.82
C ASN A 110 4.18 -2.70 26.67
N GLN A 111 4.82 -2.16 25.63
CA GLN A 111 4.86 -0.73 25.33
C GLN A 111 4.12 -0.37 24.04
N VAL A 112 3.92 -1.33 23.14
CA VAL A 112 3.17 -1.12 21.89
C VAL A 112 2.25 -2.31 21.66
N CYS A 113 0.97 -2.05 21.42
CA CYS A 113 -0.02 -3.06 21.07
C CYS A 113 -0.50 -2.82 19.64
N LEU A 114 -0.32 -3.82 18.78
CA LEU A 114 -0.81 -3.83 17.39
C LEU A 114 -2.11 -4.63 17.33
N SER A 115 -3.03 -4.26 16.44
CA SER A 115 -4.21 -5.04 16.14
C SER A 115 -4.60 -4.85 14.68
N GLU A 116 -4.52 -5.91 13.90
CA GLU A 116 -5.01 -5.94 12.52
C GLU A 116 -6.50 -6.27 12.56
N THR A 117 -7.34 -5.34 12.10
CA THR A 117 -8.80 -5.51 12.14
C THR A 117 -9.38 -5.51 10.74
N ARG A 118 -10.14 -6.57 10.42
CA ARG A 118 -10.93 -6.66 9.18
C ARG A 118 -11.89 -5.47 9.08
N ILE A 119 -12.01 -4.91 7.89
CA ILE A 119 -12.89 -3.77 7.62
C ILE A 119 -14.09 -4.14 6.75
N THR A 120 -14.48 -5.41 6.69
CA THR A 120 -15.77 -5.84 6.14
C THR A 120 -16.94 -5.53 7.09
N HIS A 121 -16.64 -5.20 8.35
CA HIS A 121 -17.59 -4.70 9.34
C HIS A 121 -16.92 -3.69 10.29
N PRO A 122 -17.66 -2.80 10.96
CA PRO A 122 -17.04 -1.76 11.82
C PRO A 122 -16.80 -2.21 13.28
N TYR A 123 -17.26 -3.41 13.69
CA TYR A 123 -17.36 -3.77 15.12
C TYR A 123 -16.01 -3.83 15.84
N SER A 124 -15.05 -4.57 15.30
CA SER A 124 -13.71 -4.72 15.91
C SER A 124 -12.96 -3.40 15.97
N THR A 125 -13.05 -2.60 14.90
CA THR A 125 -12.46 -1.26 14.84
C THR A 125 -13.07 -0.33 15.88
N ARG A 126 -14.41 -0.30 16.03
CA ARG A 126 -15.10 0.48 17.08
C ARG A 126 -14.68 0.05 18.50
N ILE A 127 -14.48 -1.25 18.73
CA ILE A 127 -13.94 -1.72 20.01
C ILE A 127 -12.51 -1.22 20.20
N GLY A 128 -11.64 -1.32 19.19
CA GLY A 128 -10.27 -0.79 19.25
C GLY A 128 -10.24 0.69 19.63
N LEU A 129 -10.98 1.53 18.89
CA LEU A 129 -11.11 2.96 19.13
C LEU A 129 -11.59 3.28 20.55
N LYS A 130 -12.64 2.59 21.01
CA LYS A 130 -13.18 2.75 22.37
C LYS A 130 -12.13 2.50 23.47
N TYR A 131 -11.16 1.62 23.22
CA TYR A 131 -10.10 1.28 24.16
C TYR A 131 -8.78 2.01 23.85
N GLY A 132 -8.84 3.05 23.01
CA GLY A 132 -7.73 3.96 22.71
C GLY A 132 -6.64 3.33 21.85
N PHE A 133 -7.01 2.43 20.94
CA PHE A 133 -6.21 2.17 19.75
C PHE A 133 -6.51 3.23 18.70
N VAL A 134 -5.51 3.62 17.93
CA VAL A 134 -5.63 4.59 16.84
C VAL A 134 -5.24 3.94 15.51
N PRO A 135 -5.86 4.32 14.38
CA PRO A 135 -5.51 3.79 13.07
C PRO A 135 -4.20 4.41 12.61
N LEU A 136 -3.19 3.56 12.37
CA LEU A 136 -1.86 3.96 11.90
C LEU A 136 -1.46 3.28 10.57
N GLY A 137 -2.37 2.53 9.97
CA GLY A 137 -2.15 1.96 8.65
C GLY A 137 -3.40 1.30 8.07
N PHE A 138 -3.36 1.09 6.78
CA PHE A 138 -4.34 0.33 6.00
C PHE A 138 -3.59 -0.72 5.21
N GLU A 139 -4.01 -1.97 5.36
CA GLU A 139 -3.37 -3.15 4.78
C GLU A 139 -4.27 -3.69 3.66
N PRO A 140 -4.05 -3.25 2.41
CA PRO A 140 -4.92 -3.54 1.28
C PRO A 140 -4.92 -5.02 0.93
N ARG A 141 -6.11 -5.65 0.81
CA ARG A 141 -6.24 -7.03 0.29
C ARG A 141 -5.35 -8.06 1.00
N LYS A 142 -5.02 -7.82 2.28
CA LYS A 142 -4.11 -8.64 3.07
C LYS A 142 -4.66 -10.04 3.27
N LEU A 143 -5.85 -10.14 3.85
CA LEU A 143 -6.40 -11.39 4.37
C LEU A 143 -7.10 -12.19 3.28
N LEU A 144 -6.68 -13.43 3.04
CA LEU A 144 -7.36 -14.32 2.10
C LEU A 144 -8.49 -15.07 2.81
N MET A 145 -9.74 -14.74 2.51
CA MET A 145 -10.96 -15.46 2.95
C MET A 145 -11.63 -16.07 1.70
N GLU A 146 -12.94 -15.88 1.50
CA GLU A 146 -13.60 -16.15 0.21
C GLU A 146 -13.05 -15.24 -0.92
N TRP A 147 -12.66 -14.01 -0.57
CA TRP A 147 -11.90 -13.08 -1.39
C TRP A 147 -10.81 -12.42 -0.54
N ARG A 148 -9.96 -11.59 -1.16
CA ARG A 148 -8.95 -10.82 -0.43
C ARG A 148 -9.59 -9.61 0.24
N GLU A 149 -9.69 -9.65 1.56
CA GLU A 149 -10.19 -8.54 2.37
C GLU A 149 -9.05 -7.62 2.82
N SER A 150 -9.35 -6.34 2.90
CA SER A 150 -8.46 -5.34 3.50
C SER A 150 -8.58 -5.35 5.03
N ALA A 151 -7.53 -4.90 5.70
CA ALA A 151 -7.48 -4.69 7.13
C ALA A 151 -7.01 -3.28 7.48
N VAL A 152 -7.33 -2.81 8.68
CA VAL A 152 -6.74 -1.59 9.26
C VAL A 152 -5.81 -1.99 10.39
N LEU A 153 -4.62 -1.40 10.41
CA LEU A 153 -3.62 -1.58 11.45
C LEU A 153 -3.86 -0.55 12.55
N MET A 154 -4.41 -1.04 13.66
CA MET A 154 -4.72 -0.26 14.85
C MET A 154 -3.58 -0.40 15.85
N VAL A 155 -3.13 0.70 16.44
CA VAL A 155 -2.01 0.70 17.38
C VAL A 155 -2.37 1.43 18.66
N LYS A 156 -1.93 0.90 19.80
CA LYS A 156 -1.97 1.56 21.09
C LYS A 156 -0.59 1.58 21.71
N HIS A 157 -0.07 2.78 21.95
CA HIS A 157 1.14 2.97 22.75
C HIS A 157 0.81 2.95 24.24
N LEU A 158 1.66 2.30 25.01
CA LEU A 158 1.58 2.15 26.47
C LEU A 158 2.88 2.64 27.12
N GLY A 159 2.79 3.02 28.39
CA GLY A 159 3.95 3.45 29.17
C GLY A 159 4.73 4.57 28.48
N ASN A 160 6.04 4.38 28.33
CA ASN A 160 6.96 5.41 27.86
C ASN A 160 7.34 5.24 26.38
N ALA A 161 6.60 4.44 25.60
CA ALA A 161 6.96 4.13 24.21
C ALA A 161 7.23 5.40 23.37
N LEU A 162 6.26 6.32 23.35
CA LEU A 162 6.37 7.57 22.59
C LEU A 162 7.40 8.55 23.17
N GLN A 163 7.73 8.46 24.46
CA GLN A 163 8.74 9.30 25.11
C GLN A 163 10.16 8.86 24.74
N LEU A 164 10.33 7.56 24.46
CA LEU A 164 11.59 6.97 23.97
C LEU A 164 11.72 7.08 22.44
N ARG A 165 10.73 7.66 21.76
CA ARG A 165 10.77 7.86 20.31
C ARG A 165 11.97 8.73 19.93
N ARG A 166 12.75 8.27 18.97
CA ARG A 166 13.73 9.12 18.29
C ARG A 166 13.00 10.18 17.47
N ASN A 167 13.48 11.41 17.51
CA ASN A 167 12.89 12.51 16.73
C ASN A 167 13.50 12.60 15.33
N HIS A 168 12.83 13.37 14.48
CA HIS A 168 13.26 13.71 13.11
C HIS A 168 13.46 12.48 12.21
N PRO A 169 12.39 11.67 12.02
CA PRO A 169 12.40 10.63 11.00
C PRO A 169 12.71 11.26 9.64
N ARG A 170 13.48 10.54 8.83
CA ARG A 170 13.90 10.97 7.51
C ARG A 170 13.28 10.06 6.46
N ILE A 171 12.25 10.56 5.79
CA ILE A 171 11.41 9.78 4.89
C ILE A 171 11.36 10.38 3.49
N ILE A 172 11.03 9.55 2.51
CA ILE A 172 10.77 10.02 1.14
C ILE A 172 9.41 10.74 1.03
N PRO A 173 9.20 11.61 0.01
CA PRO A 173 7.95 12.33 -0.20
C PRO A 173 6.69 11.44 -0.19
N GLU A 174 6.77 10.25 -0.75
CA GLU A 174 5.67 9.28 -0.87
C GLU A 174 5.14 8.82 0.49
N VAL A 175 5.97 8.85 1.54
CA VAL A 175 5.59 8.46 2.90
C VAL A 175 5.05 9.65 3.72
N HIS A 176 5.30 10.89 3.26
CA HIS A 176 5.13 12.09 4.07
C HIS A 176 3.71 12.33 4.57
N ALA A 177 2.72 12.21 3.69
CA ALA A 177 1.33 12.47 4.04
C ALA A 177 0.79 11.45 5.06
N LEU A 178 1.04 10.15 4.81
CA LEU A 178 0.68 9.07 5.73
C LEU A 178 1.39 9.21 7.08
N ALA A 179 2.70 9.49 7.10
CA ALA A 179 3.47 9.67 8.33
C ALA A 179 2.96 10.85 9.16
N SER A 180 2.71 11.99 8.51
CA SER A 180 2.19 13.18 9.17
C SER A 180 0.82 12.94 9.80
N LEU A 181 -0.05 12.21 9.10
CA LEU A 181 -1.35 11.79 9.63
C LEU A 181 -1.20 10.87 10.84
N CYS A 182 -0.38 9.83 10.73
CA CYS A 182 -0.18 8.86 11.81
C CYS A 182 0.46 9.47 13.07
N LEU A 183 1.39 10.43 12.92
CA LEU A 183 1.95 11.17 14.05
C LEU A 183 0.89 12.02 14.76
N ARG A 184 0.01 12.70 14.01
CA ARG A 184 -1.11 13.44 14.61
C ARG A 184 -2.09 12.52 15.32
N ASN A 185 -2.36 11.33 14.78
CA ASN A 185 -3.27 10.35 15.38
C ASN A 185 -2.79 9.87 16.76
N VAL A 186 -1.49 9.85 17.02
CA VAL A 186 -0.93 9.55 18.35
C VAL A 186 -0.69 10.79 19.22
N GLY A 187 -1.14 11.98 18.78
CA GLY A 187 -0.99 13.24 19.50
C GLY A 187 0.41 13.86 19.42
N LEU A 188 1.24 13.45 18.46
CA LEU A 188 2.55 14.06 18.20
C LEU A 188 2.44 15.18 17.14
N VAL A 189 3.30 16.18 17.28
CA VAL A 189 3.52 17.17 16.21
C VAL A 189 4.44 16.53 15.17
N PRO A 190 4.07 16.50 13.88
CA PRO A 190 4.93 15.97 12.83
C PRO A 190 6.26 16.72 12.76
N ASP A 191 7.36 16.02 13.07
CA ASP A 191 8.74 16.53 13.14
C ASP A 191 9.63 15.99 12.01
N ILE A 192 8.99 15.59 10.91
CA ILE A 192 9.54 14.83 9.78
C ILE A 192 10.52 15.66 8.96
N ILE A 193 11.63 15.03 8.55
CA ILE A 193 12.51 15.52 7.49
C ILE A 193 12.17 14.76 6.19
N VAL A 194 11.75 15.48 5.15
CA VAL A 194 11.53 14.90 3.83
C VAL A 194 12.84 14.91 3.05
N ASP A 195 13.26 13.75 2.57
CA ASP A 195 14.46 13.55 1.74
C ASP A 195 14.03 13.15 0.33
N ASP A 196 13.98 14.13 -0.58
CA ASP A 196 13.58 13.98 -1.98
C ASP A 196 14.74 13.56 -2.90
N GLU A 197 15.97 13.65 -2.41
CA GLU A 197 17.20 13.37 -3.18
C GLU A 197 17.81 12.00 -2.86
N ALA A 198 17.31 11.28 -1.85
CA ALA A 198 17.79 9.95 -1.50
C ALA A 198 17.70 8.96 -2.68
N PRO A 199 18.83 8.41 -3.17
CA PRO A 199 18.81 7.46 -4.28
C PRO A 199 18.39 6.07 -3.80
N ALA A 200 17.76 5.29 -4.69
CA ALA A 200 17.62 3.86 -4.45
C ALA A 200 19.00 3.18 -4.33
N TYR A 201 19.03 2.03 -3.67
CA TYR A 201 20.19 1.15 -3.73
C TYR A 201 20.40 0.67 -5.17
N PRO A 202 21.66 0.58 -5.62
CA PRO A 202 21.95 0.02 -6.93
C PRO A 202 21.65 -1.48 -6.94
N CYS A 203 21.43 -2.03 -8.14
CA CYS A 203 21.58 -3.45 -8.39
C CYS A 203 22.66 -3.62 -9.46
N VAL A 204 23.90 -3.85 -9.03
CA VAL A 204 25.08 -3.86 -9.91
C VAL A 204 25.90 -5.12 -9.64
N GLY A 205 26.17 -5.87 -10.70
CA GLY A 205 26.98 -7.09 -10.65
C GLY A 205 26.16 -8.37 -10.82
N ASP A 206 26.86 -9.43 -11.19
CA ASP A 206 26.27 -10.75 -11.36
C ASP A 206 26.36 -11.52 -10.03
N PHE A 207 25.18 -11.83 -9.48
CA PHE A 207 25.05 -12.60 -8.24
C PHE A 207 24.37 -13.93 -8.53
N ASP A 208 24.96 -15.01 -8.04
CA ASP A 208 24.28 -16.30 -7.97
C ASP A 208 23.36 -16.32 -6.74
N MET A 209 22.06 -16.48 -6.95
CA MET A 209 21.06 -16.37 -5.89
C MET A 209 20.37 -17.70 -5.62
N GLN A 210 20.48 -18.18 -4.38
CA GLN A 210 19.96 -19.48 -3.98
C GLN A 210 19.41 -19.46 -2.57
N ALA A 211 18.55 -20.43 -2.25
CA ALA A 211 18.12 -20.65 -0.88
C ALA A 211 19.32 -20.95 0.02
N MET A 212 19.28 -20.46 1.26
CA MET A 212 20.37 -20.69 2.22
C MET A 212 20.50 -22.16 2.60
N ASP A 213 21.71 -22.69 2.44
CA ASP A 213 22.13 -23.99 2.97
C ASP A 213 22.68 -23.84 4.41
N GLN A 214 23.05 -24.96 5.04
CA GLN A 214 23.56 -24.97 6.40
C GLN A 214 24.90 -24.20 6.54
N ASP A 215 25.74 -24.20 5.51
CA ASP A 215 27.02 -23.51 5.50
C ASP A 215 26.84 -21.99 5.44
N GLY A 216 25.84 -21.53 4.70
CA GLY A 216 25.48 -20.11 4.58
C GLY A 216 25.05 -19.49 5.90
N TYR A 217 24.39 -20.25 6.78
CA TYR A 217 24.01 -19.78 8.12
C TYR A 217 25.24 -19.31 8.93
N THR A 218 26.31 -20.10 8.94
CA THR A 218 27.52 -19.76 9.70
C THR A 218 28.23 -18.53 9.14
N GLN A 219 28.28 -18.38 7.82
CA GLN A 219 28.90 -17.23 7.17
C GLN A 219 28.10 -15.94 7.43
N LEU A 220 26.77 -15.98 7.29
CA LEU A 220 25.91 -14.83 7.53
C LEU A 220 25.93 -14.38 9.00
N LEU A 221 26.01 -15.31 9.97
CA LEU A 221 26.20 -14.95 11.37
C LEU A 221 27.50 -14.17 11.62
N ARG A 222 28.56 -14.45 10.86
CA ARG A 222 29.82 -13.69 10.95
C ARG A 222 29.67 -12.29 10.39
N PHE A 223 28.85 -12.10 9.35
CA PHE A 223 28.55 -10.77 8.81
C PHE A 223 27.78 -9.93 9.83
N GLU A 224 26.77 -10.53 10.45
CA GLU A 224 25.94 -9.86 11.46
C GLU A 224 26.76 -9.42 12.69
N ARG A 225 27.70 -10.24 13.16
CA ARG A 225 28.51 -9.99 14.38
C ARG A 225 29.48 -8.80 14.31
N GLY A 226 29.62 -8.10 13.18
CA GLY A 226 30.56 -6.97 13.10
C GLY A 226 30.32 -5.93 12.00
N ARG A 227 29.31 -6.09 11.14
CA ARG A 227 29.18 -5.26 9.92
C ARG A 227 27.81 -4.63 9.66
N LEU A 228 26.73 -5.09 10.30
CA LEU A 228 25.41 -4.46 10.17
C LEU A 228 25.34 -3.17 10.99
N LYS A 229 25.84 -2.06 10.42
CA LYS A 229 25.65 -0.70 10.95
C LYS A 229 24.38 -0.11 10.35
N GLY A 230 23.42 0.26 11.19
CA GLY A 230 22.20 0.94 10.74
C GLY A 230 21.22 -0.01 10.06
N ARG A 231 20.47 -0.75 10.87
CA ARG A 231 19.51 -1.73 10.39
C ARG A 231 18.26 -1.06 9.80
N GLU A 232 17.88 -1.50 8.59
CA GLU A 232 16.83 -0.83 7.83
C GLU A 232 15.53 -1.63 7.74
N ILE A 233 15.57 -2.97 7.75
CA ILE A 233 14.39 -3.84 7.72
C ILE A 233 14.18 -4.49 9.07
N PHE A 234 12.93 -4.50 9.56
CA PHE A 234 12.49 -5.06 10.83
C PHE A 234 11.45 -6.18 10.64
N GLY A 235 11.33 -7.05 11.64
CA GLY A 235 10.41 -8.18 11.58
C GLY A 235 10.58 -9.17 12.74
N PRO A 236 9.75 -10.23 12.78
CA PRO A 236 9.59 -11.10 13.95
C PRO A 236 10.67 -12.18 14.10
N ALA A 237 11.64 -12.26 13.18
CA ALA A 237 12.70 -13.26 13.21
C ALA A 237 14.07 -12.61 12.98
N ARG A 238 15.13 -13.28 13.47
CA ARG A 238 16.53 -12.90 13.27
C ARG A 238 17.38 -14.11 13.01
N LEU A 239 18.41 -13.94 12.20
CA LEU A 239 19.42 -14.97 12.00
C LEU A 239 20.05 -15.42 13.34
N HIS A 240 20.45 -14.48 14.19
CA HIS A 240 21.06 -14.77 15.49
C HIS A 240 20.11 -15.37 16.55
N TYR A 241 18.80 -15.48 16.31
CA TYR A 241 17.88 -16.20 17.22
C TYR A 241 18.05 -17.72 17.18
N GLY A 242 18.80 -18.23 16.20
CA GLY A 242 19.11 -19.65 16.11
C GLY A 242 18.37 -20.34 14.99
N PHE A 243 19.08 -21.24 14.31
CA PHE A 243 18.59 -21.98 13.15
C PHE A 243 17.27 -22.73 13.39
N PHE A 244 17.13 -23.42 14.53
CA PHE A 244 15.90 -24.15 14.85
C PHE A 244 14.70 -23.23 15.08
N LYS A 245 14.89 -22.02 15.64
CA LYS A 245 13.82 -21.03 15.81
C LYS A 245 13.36 -20.50 14.45
N LEU A 246 14.27 -20.26 13.52
CA LEU A 246 13.96 -19.89 12.13
C LEU A 246 13.14 -20.98 11.42
N LEU A 247 13.58 -22.24 11.49
CA LEU A 247 12.86 -23.37 10.89
C LEU A 247 11.44 -23.51 11.47
N SER A 248 11.30 -23.37 12.78
CA SER A 248 9.99 -23.45 13.45
C SER A 248 8.99 -22.37 13.00
N ARG A 249 9.50 -21.24 12.51
CA ARG A 249 8.74 -20.09 12.02
C ARG A 249 8.61 -20.05 10.49
N ARG A 250 8.99 -21.13 9.79
CA ARG A 250 9.03 -21.18 8.31
C ARG A 250 9.79 -19.98 7.72
N SER A 251 10.82 -19.53 8.42
CA SER A 251 11.68 -18.43 8.00
C SER A 251 12.79 -18.96 7.10
N THR A 252 12.90 -18.39 5.91
CA THR A 252 13.85 -18.78 4.86
C THR A 252 14.74 -17.60 4.49
N TYR A 253 15.91 -17.87 3.94
CA TYR A 253 16.81 -16.86 3.40
C TYR A 253 17.11 -17.13 1.93
N LEU A 254 17.04 -16.08 1.11
CA LEU A 254 17.65 -16.05 -0.22
C LEU A 254 19.02 -15.40 -0.07
N VAL A 255 20.06 -16.07 -0.55
CA VAL A 255 21.46 -15.69 -0.39
C VAL A 255 22.04 -15.34 -1.75
N ALA A 256 22.75 -14.22 -1.83
CA ALA A 256 23.50 -13.81 -3.00
C ALA A 256 24.98 -14.17 -2.82
N ARG A 257 25.55 -14.79 -3.86
CA ARG A 257 26.97 -15.15 -3.95
C ARG A 257 27.65 -14.41 -5.10
N ARG A 258 28.88 -13.98 -4.88
CA ARG A 258 29.77 -13.41 -5.90
C ARG A 258 31.10 -14.15 -5.82
N ASN A 259 31.51 -14.76 -6.92
CA ASN A 259 32.71 -15.63 -6.98
C ASN A 259 32.68 -16.77 -5.92
N GLY A 260 31.50 -17.34 -5.66
CA GLY A 260 31.29 -18.42 -4.69
C GLY A 260 31.15 -17.97 -3.22
N GLU A 261 31.52 -16.74 -2.89
CA GLU A 261 31.40 -16.20 -1.53
C GLU A 261 30.05 -15.52 -1.30
N ILE A 262 29.47 -15.68 -0.11
CA ILE A 262 28.24 -14.98 0.26
C ILE A 262 28.55 -13.49 0.39
N VAL A 263 27.73 -12.66 -0.25
CA VAL A 263 27.83 -11.20 -0.19
C VAL A 263 26.54 -10.56 0.30
N GLY A 264 25.46 -11.32 0.48
CA GLY A 264 24.33 -10.87 1.24
C GLY A 264 23.21 -11.90 1.32
N ALA A 265 22.20 -11.59 2.12
CA ALA A 265 20.97 -12.39 2.18
C ALA A 265 19.76 -11.55 2.54
N VAL A 266 18.58 -11.97 2.07
CA VAL A 266 17.28 -11.46 2.49
C VAL A 266 16.50 -12.58 3.18
N GLY A 267 16.05 -12.30 4.40
CA GLY A 267 15.23 -13.19 5.23
C GLY A 267 13.75 -12.90 5.05
N PHE A 268 12.96 -13.94 4.78
CA PHE A 268 11.52 -13.83 4.55
C PHE A 268 10.74 -15.04 5.09
N MET A 269 9.47 -14.83 5.43
CA MET A 269 8.51 -15.88 5.76
C MET A 269 7.48 -15.96 4.63
N ARG A 270 7.12 -17.19 4.25
CA ARG A 270 6.13 -17.45 3.20
C ARG A 270 4.90 -18.10 3.79
N ASP A 271 3.73 -17.56 3.48
CA ASP A 271 2.44 -18.20 3.70
C ASP A 271 1.89 -18.71 2.37
N ASP A 272 1.96 -20.03 2.16
CA ASP A 272 1.50 -20.68 0.93
C ASP A 272 -0.01 -20.68 0.78
N HIS A 273 -0.75 -20.56 1.89
CA HIS A 273 -2.21 -20.51 1.90
C HIS A 273 -2.67 -19.11 1.53
N GLU A 274 -2.19 -18.08 2.26
CA GLU A 274 -2.55 -16.69 1.98
C GLU A 274 -1.82 -16.10 0.77
N LYS A 275 -0.86 -16.82 0.18
CA LYS A 275 0.02 -16.33 -0.90
C LYS A 275 0.71 -15.02 -0.52
N GLN A 276 1.30 -15.01 0.67
CA GLN A 276 1.97 -13.85 1.24
C GLN A 276 3.46 -14.08 1.47
N ILE A 277 4.25 -13.02 1.34
CA ILE A 277 5.64 -12.98 1.79
C ILE A 277 5.84 -11.81 2.76
N ARG A 278 6.37 -12.11 3.94
CA ARG A 278 6.84 -11.09 4.89
C ARG A 278 8.36 -11.06 4.92
N ILE A 279 8.95 -9.95 4.49
CA ILE A 279 10.40 -9.72 4.57
C ILE A 279 10.71 -9.21 5.99
N PHE A 280 11.61 -9.89 6.70
CA PHE A 280 11.87 -9.60 8.12
C PHE A 280 13.32 -9.18 8.41
N GLU A 281 14.23 -9.37 7.45
CA GLU A 281 15.65 -9.10 7.61
C GLU A 281 16.37 -8.96 6.27
N LEU A 282 17.39 -8.10 6.23
CA LEU A 282 18.35 -7.99 5.13
C LEU A 282 19.75 -7.90 5.72
N ILE A 283 20.67 -8.69 5.19
CA ILE A 283 22.06 -8.81 5.64
C ILE A 283 22.95 -8.58 4.41
N PRO A 284 23.26 -7.33 4.05
CA PRO A 284 24.15 -7.03 2.94
C PRO A 284 25.62 -6.92 3.40
N LEU A 285 26.56 -7.31 2.53
CA LEU A 285 27.98 -6.99 2.70
C LEU A 285 28.31 -5.58 2.20
N ASP A 286 27.63 -5.14 1.14
CA ASP A 286 27.77 -3.83 0.49
C ASP A 286 26.44 -3.40 -0.18
N ASP A 287 26.41 -2.18 -0.71
CA ASP A 287 25.20 -1.58 -1.29
C ASP A 287 24.75 -2.26 -2.61
N ASP A 288 25.67 -2.88 -3.36
CA ASP A 288 25.43 -3.37 -4.73
C ASP A 288 24.44 -4.54 -4.78
N VAL A 289 24.38 -5.32 -3.70
CA VAL A 289 23.57 -6.53 -3.60
C VAL A 289 22.15 -6.26 -3.07
N VAL A 290 21.93 -5.12 -2.41
CA VAL A 290 20.70 -4.83 -1.65
C VAL A 290 19.46 -4.89 -2.55
N ARG A 291 19.44 -4.10 -3.62
CA ARG A 291 18.30 -4.08 -4.54
C ARG A 291 18.19 -5.40 -5.31
N CYS A 292 19.32 -6.03 -5.66
CA CYS A 292 19.30 -7.29 -6.39
C CYS A 292 18.59 -8.39 -5.59
N LEU A 293 18.89 -8.54 -4.29
CA LEU A 293 18.24 -9.52 -3.42
C LEU A 293 16.73 -9.30 -3.32
N LEU A 294 16.31 -8.04 -3.09
CA LEU A 294 14.89 -7.69 -2.99
C LEU A 294 14.16 -7.91 -4.33
N SER A 295 14.79 -7.51 -5.44
CA SER A 295 14.25 -7.70 -6.78
C SER A 295 14.06 -9.18 -7.12
N GLU A 296 15.05 -10.02 -6.83
CA GLU A 296 14.97 -11.45 -7.08
C GLU A 296 13.93 -12.12 -6.18
N LEU A 297 13.84 -11.73 -4.90
CA LEU A 297 12.81 -12.23 -4.00
C LEU A 297 11.39 -11.90 -4.51
N VAL A 298 11.17 -10.67 -4.95
CA VAL A 298 9.88 -10.25 -5.53
C VAL A 298 9.59 -11.05 -6.79
N LYS A 299 10.57 -11.18 -7.69
CA LYS A 299 10.45 -11.94 -8.94
C LYS A 299 10.05 -13.40 -8.67
N ARG A 300 10.82 -14.13 -7.86
CA ARG A 300 10.49 -15.53 -7.51
C ARG A 300 9.17 -15.65 -6.77
N GLY A 301 8.90 -14.70 -5.88
CA GLY A 301 7.63 -14.62 -5.18
C GLY A 301 6.45 -14.64 -6.14
N ILE A 302 6.49 -13.81 -7.19
CA ILE A 302 5.44 -13.71 -8.21
C ILE A 302 5.47 -14.93 -9.13
N GLU A 303 6.61 -15.20 -9.78
CA GLU A 303 6.72 -16.16 -10.89
C GLU A 303 6.68 -17.63 -10.41
N GLU A 304 7.33 -17.95 -9.29
CA GLU A 304 7.46 -19.33 -8.82
C GLU A 304 6.41 -19.70 -7.77
N TRP A 305 6.03 -18.76 -6.89
CA TRP A 305 5.19 -19.06 -5.72
C TRP A 305 3.78 -18.48 -5.80
N GLY A 306 3.48 -17.68 -6.83
CA GLY A 306 2.17 -17.04 -7.00
C GLY A 306 1.82 -16.11 -5.84
N THR A 307 2.83 -15.44 -5.28
CA THR A 307 2.67 -14.48 -4.18
C THR A 307 1.87 -13.29 -4.65
N ALA A 308 0.80 -12.97 -3.93
CA ALA A 308 -0.10 -11.87 -4.27
C ALA A 308 0.01 -10.69 -3.30
N TYR A 309 0.73 -10.85 -2.18
CA TYR A 309 0.94 -9.78 -1.21
C TYR A 309 2.31 -9.91 -0.55
N PHE A 310 3.10 -8.85 -0.63
CA PHE A 310 4.38 -8.72 0.04
C PHE A 310 4.28 -7.63 1.10
N GLU A 311 4.89 -7.85 2.25
CA GLU A 311 5.02 -6.82 3.28
C GLU A 311 6.43 -6.77 3.86
N VAL A 312 6.85 -5.56 4.23
CA VAL A 312 8.13 -5.29 4.86
C VAL A 312 8.01 -4.09 5.79
N ASP A 313 8.56 -4.21 7.00
CA ASP A 313 8.61 -3.13 7.97
C ASP A 313 10.00 -2.47 7.87
N VAL A 314 10.07 -1.20 7.45
CA VAL A 314 11.35 -0.49 7.25
C VAL A 314 11.52 0.72 8.17
N SER A 315 12.76 1.04 8.50
CA SER A 315 13.11 2.23 9.27
C SER A 315 12.61 3.50 8.59
N ALA A 316 11.91 4.35 9.35
CA ALA A 316 11.60 5.71 8.92
C ALA A 316 12.85 6.62 8.85
N TYR A 317 14.05 6.08 9.10
CA TYR A 317 15.34 6.78 9.00
C TYR A 317 16.20 6.26 7.83
N ALA A 318 15.64 5.40 6.98
CA ALA A 318 16.32 4.78 5.84
C ALA A 318 15.67 5.19 4.50
N PRO A 319 15.81 6.46 4.07
CA PRO A 319 15.12 6.94 2.86
C PRO A 319 15.60 6.23 1.57
N ARG A 320 16.86 5.78 1.50
CA ARG A 320 17.37 4.97 0.36
C ARG A 320 16.63 3.64 0.24
N MET A 321 16.37 2.96 1.36
CA MET A 321 15.59 1.72 1.38
C MET A 321 14.13 1.96 1.01
N GLN A 322 13.51 3.02 1.57
CA GLN A 322 12.15 3.41 1.21
C GLN A 322 12.03 3.67 -0.31
N ARG A 323 12.98 4.43 -0.90
CA ARG A 323 13.05 4.68 -2.35
C ARG A 323 13.21 3.39 -3.16
N THR A 324 14.09 2.50 -2.71
CA THR A 324 14.32 1.19 -3.35
C THR A 324 13.02 0.37 -3.40
N LEU A 325 12.27 0.35 -2.31
CA LEU A 325 11.00 -0.37 -2.24
C LEU A 325 9.93 0.26 -3.15
N ILE A 326 9.83 1.59 -3.22
CA ILE A 326 8.94 2.26 -4.20
C ILE A 326 9.28 1.83 -5.63
N GLU A 327 10.57 1.83 -6.01
CA GLU A 327 11.00 1.40 -7.35
C GLU A 327 10.74 -0.09 -7.60
N LEU A 328 10.72 -0.90 -6.54
CA LEU A 328 10.31 -2.30 -6.59
C LEU A 328 8.80 -2.48 -6.46
N GLY A 329 7.99 -1.42 -6.61
CA GLY A 329 6.53 -1.48 -6.63
C GLY A 329 5.87 -1.68 -5.26
N PHE A 330 6.57 -1.40 -4.17
CA PHE A 330 5.91 -1.29 -2.87
C PHE A 330 5.32 0.11 -2.71
N VAL A 331 4.38 0.25 -1.78
CA VAL A 331 3.78 1.51 -1.36
C VAL A 331 3.71 1.56 0.17
N PRO A 332 3.73 2.75 0.79
CA PRO A 332 3.52 2.88 2.22
C PRO A 332 2.09 2.50 2.60
N ALA A 333 1.94 1.56 3.53
CA ALA A 333 0.67 1.08 4.05
C ALA A 333 0.43 1.45 5.51
N ALA A 334 1.49 1.64 6.29
CA ALA A 334 1.38 2.09 7.68
C ALA A 334 2.58 2.92 8.10
N TYR A 335 2.37 3.79 9.09
CA TYR A 335 3.45 4.49 9.78
C TYR A 335 3.26 4.38 11.29
N ILE A 336 4.18 3.66 11.96
CA ILE A 336 4.07 3.38 13.39
C ILE A 336 5.22 4.08 14.12
N PRO A 337 4.94 5.14 14.90
CA PRO A 337 5.97 5.80 15.67
C PRO A 337 6.43 4.92 16.83
N ALA A 338 7.71 5.03 17.20
CA ALA A 338 8.30 4.34 18.35
C ALA A 338 8.06 2.81 18.40
N LEU A 339 8.10 2.12 17.25
CA LEU A 339 7.80 0.69 17.21
C LEU A 339 8.95 -0.17 17.72
N THR A 340 10.17 0.00 17.19
CA THR A 340 11.28 -0.93 17.43
C THR A 340 12.38 -0.29 18.25
N PHE A 341 12.98 -1.00 19.20
CA PHE A 341 14.14 -0.49 19.93
C PHE A 341 15.38 -0.42 19.03
N HIS A 342 16.13 0.65 19.21
CA HIS A 342 17.46 0.84 18.66
C HIS A 342 18.33 1.50 19.73
N HIS A 343 19.22 0.71 20.33
CA HIS A 343 19.98 1.09 21.51
C HIS A 343 19.06 1.54 22.66
N VAL A 344 19.03 2.84 22.97
CA VAL A 344 18.25 3.42 24.09
C VAL A 344 16.99 4.14 23.62
N GLU A 345 16.78 4.24 22.31
CA GLU A 345 15.64 4.93 21.70
C GLU A 345 14.76 3.95 20.93
N ARG A 346 13.59 4.42 20.48
CA ARG A 346 12.67 3.67 19.62
C ARG A 346 12.56 4.34 18.27
N LEU A 347 12.73 3.56 17.20
CA LEU A 347 12.59 4.02 15.83
C LEU A 347 11.14 3.94 15.37
N ASP A 348 10.77 4.93 14.57
CA ASP A 348 9.56 4.91 13.76
C ASP A 348 9.75 3.95 12.59
N ILE A 349 8.66 3.27 12.23
CA ILE A 349 8.63 2.24 11.20
C ILE A 349 7.60 2.59 10.15
N VAL A 350 7.99 2.43 8.89
CA VAL A 350 7.11 2.48 7.72
C VAL A 350 6.83 1.04 7.29
N LYS A 351 5.58 0.60 7.37
CA LYS A 351 5.17 -0.65 6.73
C LYS A 351 4.96 -0.37 5.26
N MET A 352 5.68 -1.08 4.41
CA MET A 352 5.58 -0.99 2.96
C MET A 352 4.99 -2.31 2.44
N VAL A 353 4.05 -2.22 1.50
CA VAL A 353 3.38 -3.40 0.94
C VAL A 353 3.42 -3.37 -0.58
N ARG A 354 3.45 -4.55 -1.19
CA ARG A 354 3.27 -4.72 -2.63
C ARG A 354 2.15 -5.73 -2.84
N VAL A 355 1.08 -5.27 -3.48
CA VAL A 355 -0.08 -6.09 -3.83
C VAL A 355 -0.01 -6.44 -5.31
N GLU A 356 -0.40 -7.66 -5.68
CA GLU A 356 -0.48 -8.10 -7.07
C GLU A 356 -1.92 -8.46 -7.48
N GLY A 357 -2.16 -8.42 -8.79
CA GLY A 357 -3.49 -8.62 -9.39
C GLY A 357 -4.35 -7.34 -9.39
N PRO A 358 -5.58 -7.43 -9.92
CA PRO A 358 -6.47 -6.29 -10.06
C PRO A 358 -6.86 -5.69 -8.70
N LEU A 359 -6.99 -4.36 -8.65
CA LEU A 359 -7.46 -3.64 -7.48
C LEU A 359 -8.98 -3.81 -7.34
N ASP A 360 -9.38 -4.82 -6.58
CA ASP A 360 -10.75 -4.97 -6.07
C ASP A 360 -10.71 -4.81 -4.55
N TRP A 361 -11.39 -3.77 -4.07
CA TRP A 361 -11.45 -3.40 -2.67
C TRP A 361 -12.48 -4.20 -1.88
N GLY A 362 -13.46 -4.81 -2.55
CA GLY A 362 -14.62 -5.41 -1.91
C GLY A 362 -15.37 -4.42 -0.99
N PRO A 363 -16.18 -4.92 -0.05
CA PRO A 363 -16.89 -4.06 0.89
C PRO A 363 -15.94 -3.45 1.93
N LEU A 364 -15.89 -2.11 1.98
CA LEU A 364 -15.13 -1.34 2.96
C LEU A 364 -16.06 -0.63 3.96
N ALA A 365 -16.27 -1.24 5.13
CA ALA A 365 -17.03 -0.67 6.25
C ALA A 365 -16.17 0.27 7.11
N LEU A 366 -15.59 1.30 6.48
CA LEU A 366 -14.72 2.28 7.13
C LEU A 366 -15.49 3.15 8.13
N VAL A 367 -14.97 3.25 9.35
CA VAL A 367 -15.41 4.26 10.32
C VAL A 367 -14.67 5.59 10.05
N PRO A 368 -15.21 6.75 10.43
CA PRO A 368 -14.64 8.06 10.09
C PRO A 368 -13.15 8.19 10.42
N GLU A 369 -12.73 7.68 11.57
CA GLU A 369 -11.34 7.75 12.04
C GLU A 369 -10.34 6.99 11.15
N VAL A 370 -10.82 6.00 10.38
CA VAL A 370 -10.00 5.18 9.48
C VAL A 370 -9.97 5.74 8.05
N GLN A 371 -10.96 6.54 7.66
CA GLN A 371 -11.13 7.01 6.28
C GLN A 371 -9.89 7.75 5.76
N GLU A 372 -9.31 8.64 6.56
CA GLU A 372 -8.13 9.41 6.14
C GLU A 372 -6.92 8.50 5.88
N VAL A 373 -6.64 7.56 6.79
CA VAL A 373 -5.50 6.63 6.66
C VAL A 373 -5.71 5.69 5.47
N ALA A 374 -6.92 5.16 5.29
CA ALA A 374 -7.24 4.31 4.16
C ALA A 374 -7.13 5.05 2.83
N GLY A 375 -7.64 6.28 2.75
CA GLY A 375 -7.57 7.11 1.54
C GLY A 375 -6.13 7.35 1.07
N GLN A 376 -5.22 7.68 2.00
CA GLN A 376 -3.80 7.88 1.67
C GLN A 376 -3.14 6.63 1.05
N VAL A 377 -3.47 5.44 1.58
CA VAL A 377 -2.88 4.18 1.08
C VAL A 377 -3.54 3.76 -0.24
N ILE A 378 -4.86 3.90 -0.37
CA ILE A 378 -5.60 3.62 -1.60
C ILE A 378 -5.09 4.49 -2.74
N GLU A 379 -4.97 5.81 -2.51
CA GLU A 379 -4.44 6.75 -3.51
C GLU A 379 -3.01 6.39 -3.93
N SER A 380 -2.16 5.99 -2.98
CA SER A 380 -0.79 5.55 -3.28
C SER A 380 -0.75 4.26 -4.09
N LEU A 381 -1.66 3.32 -3.84
CA LEU A 381 -1.77 2.07 -4.62
C LEU A 381 -2.27 2.35 -6.03
N GLU A 382 -3.36 3.10 -6.16
CA GLU A 382 -3.93 3.46 -7.45
C GLU A 382 -2.88 4.18 -8.30
N SER A 383 -2.18 5.17 -7.73
CA SER A 383 -1.07 5.86 -8.39
C SER A 383 0.02 4.92 -8.90
N ARG A 384 0.33 3.83 -8.19
CA ARG A 384 1.32 2.83 -8.65
C ARG A 384 0.92 2.17 -9.98
N TYR A 385 -0.37 1.91 -10.21
CA TYR A 385 -0.85 1.29 -11.45
C TYR A 385 -1.14 2.32 -12.55
N ILE A 386 -1.71 3.46 -12.14
CA ILE A 386 -2.14 4.52 -13.04
C ILE A 386 -0.93 5.21 -13.67
N VAL A 387 0.07 5.57 -12.89
CA VAL A 387 1.20 6.37 -13.37
C VAL A 387 1.96 5.69 -14.52
N PRO A 388 2.33 4.39 -14.45
CA PRO A 388 2.95 3.70 -15.58
C PRO A 388 2.05 3.63 -16.82
N MET A 389 0.75 3.35 -16.64
CA MET A 389 -0.20 3.26 -17.75
C MET A 389 -0.35 4.61 -18.48
N VAL A 390 -0.50 5.69 -17.72
CA VAL A 390 -0.59 7.06 -18.25
C VAL A 390 0.74 7.45 -18.91
N ALA A 391 1.87 7.20 -18.26
CA ALA A 391 3.20 7.50 -18.81
C ALA A 391 3.47 6.74 -20.11
N GLN A 392 3.10 5.46 -20.19
CA GLN A 392 3.21 4.66 -21.41
C GLN A 392 2.30 5.20 -22.52
N THR A 393 1.08 5.65 -22.17
CA THR A 393 0.20 6.27 -23.16
C THR A 393 0.81 7.56 -23.69
N MET A 394 1.41 8.39 -22.82
CA MET A 394 2.10 9.64 -23.20
C MET A 394 3.23 9.40 -24.22
N GLU A 395 3.93 8.26 -24.19
CA GLU A 395 5.00 7.93 -25.16
C GLU A 395 4.53 7.87 -26.62
N HIS A 396 3.22 7.72 -26.84
CA HIS A 396 2.63 7.61 -28.18
C HIS A 396 1.90 8.87 -28.64
N VAL A 397 1.94 9.94 -27.84
CA VAL A 397 1.19 11.17 -28.09
C VAL A 397 2.15 12.31 -28.40
N ARG A 398 1.95 12.97 -29.55
CA ARG A 398 2.84 14.02 -30.07
C ARG A 398 3.09 15.16 -29.09
N LEU A 399 2.08 15.49 -28.27
CA LEU A 399 2.21 16.52 -27.23
C LEU A 399 3.38 16.24 -26.26
N PHE A 400 3.69 14.97 -26.01
CA PHE A 400 4.71 14.53 -25.06
C PHE A 400 6.01 14.07 -25.73
N ASP A 401 6.17 14.29 -27.05
CA ASP A 401 7.37 13.90 -27.80
C ASP A 401 8.66 14.52 -27.22
N GLY A 402 9.67 13.68 -27.00
CA GLY A 402 10.98 14.10 -26.51
C GLY A 402 11.06 14.27 -24.99
N LEU A 403 10.01 13.91 -24.25
CA LEU A 403 10.11 13.70 -22.81
C LEU A 403 10.87 12.41 -22.49
N THR A 404 11.68 12.43 -21.43
CA THR A 404 12.29 11.21 -20.89
C THR A 404 11.27 10.39 -20.10
N GLU A 405 11.54 9.10 -19.89
CA GLU A 405 10.68 8.22 -19.08
C GLU A 405 10.42 8.79 -17.66
N ASP A 406 11.44 9.39 -17.04
CA ASP A 406 11.30 10.10 -15.74
C ASP A 406 10.37 11.33 -15.86
N GLN A 407 10.48 12.10 -16.94
CA GLN A 407 9.61 13.25 -17.17
C GLN A 407 8.16 12.83 -17.41
N SER A 408 7.91 11.80 -18.21
CA SER A 408 6.57 11.25 -18.45
C SER A 408 5.96 10.69 -17.17
N ARG A 409 6.72 9.93 -16.36
CA ARG A 409 6.26 9.44 -15.05
C ARG A 409 5.92 10.59 -14.10
N ARG A 410 6.69 11.67 -14.09
CA ARG A 410 6.41 12.85 -13.25
C ARG A 410 5.13 13.59 -13.66
N LEU A 411 4.84 13.67 -14.96
CA LEU A 411 3.58 14.23 -15.46
C LEU A 411 2.40 13.32 -15.12
N ALA A 412 2.54 12.03 -15.41
CA ALA A 412 1.53 11.03 -15.10
C ALA A 412 1.16 10.99 -13.61
N ALA A 413 2.14 11.19 -12.72
CA ALA A 413 1.91 11.32 -11.27
C ALA A 413 1.12 12.56 -10.83
N ARG A 414 0.82 13.48 -11.76
CA ARG A 414 -0.05 14.64 -11.54
C ARG A 414 -1.42 14.49 -12.19
N CYS A 415 -1.66 13.37 -12.85
CA CYS A 415 -2.95 13.05 -13.44
C CYS A 415 -3.85 12.35 -12.42
N ARG A 416 -5.16 12.62 -12.50
CA ARG A 416 -6.20 11.77 -11.89
C ARG A 416 -6.93 11.00 -12.98
N LEU A 417 -7.47 9.84 -12.66
CA LEU A 417 -8.35 9.11 -13.58
C LEU A 417 -9.79 9.57 -13.43
N GLU A 418 -10.46 9.74 -14.57
CA GLU A 418 -11.90 9.93 -14.63
C GLU A 418 -12.49 8.98 -15.68
N SER A 419 -13.62 8.36 -15.34
CA SER A 419 -14.34 7.42 -16.20
C SER A 419 -15.72 7.98 -16.53
N PHE A 420 -16.15 7.80 -17.78
CA PHE A 420 -17.42 8.29 -18.31
C PHE A 420 -18.14 7.18 -19.05
N GLU A 421 -19.46 7.07 -18.85
CA GLU A 421 -20.29 6.14 -19.59
C GLU A 421 -20.68 6.72 -20.97
N ALA A 422 -21.15 5.86 -21.88
CA ALA A 422 -21.61 6.32 -23.18
C ALA A 422 -22.79 7.31 -23.03
N GLY A 423 -22.64 8.49 -23.64
CA GLY A 423 -23.59 9.59 -23.58
C GLY A 423 -23.26 10.66 -22.54
N ASP A 424 -22.31 10.41 -21.63
CA ASP A 424 -21.91 11.40 -20.63
C ASP A 424 -21.16 12.56 -21.28
N ALA A 425 -21.46 13.79 -20.83
CA ALA A 425 -20.70 14.96 -21.19
C ALA A 425 -19.48 15.10 -20.27
N ILE A 426 -18.30 15.21 -20.87
CA ILE A 426 -17.03 15.40 -20.14
C ILE A 426 -16.88 16.88 -19.75
N PHE A 427 -17.23 17.77 -20.67
CA PHE A 427 -17.35 19.21 -20.45
C PHE A 427 -18.27 19.83 -21.51
N HIS A 428 -18.81 21.01 -21.24
CA HIS A 428 -19.64 21.76 -22.17
C HIS A 428 -18.92 22.95 -22.80
N GLU A 429 -19.33 23.29 -24.02
CA GLU A 429 -18.87 24.51 -24.70
C GLU A 429 -19.16 25.75 -23.84
N GLY A 430 -18.16 26.62 -23.69
CA GLY A 430 -18.27 27.83 -22.88
C GLY A 430 -18.00 27.64 -21.38
N GLU A 431 -17.82 26.40 -20.90
CA GLU A 431 -17.39 26.16 -19.54
C GLU A 431 -15.89 26.51 -19.36
N PRO A 432 -15.48 27.02 -18.17
CA PRO A 432 -14.08 27.24 -17.87
C PRO A 432 -13.27 25.95 -18.02
N SER A 433 -12.12 26.03 -18.68
CA SER A 433 -11.19 24.91 -18.78
C SER A 433 -10.19 24.95 -17.61
N GLU A 434 -10.23 23.93 -16.77
CA GLU A 434 -9.37 23.80 -15.58
C GLU A 434 -8.35 22.65 -15.70
N ALA A 435 -8.45 21.83 -16.74
CA ALA A 435 -7.57 20.69 -16.98
C ALA A 435 -7.41 20.37 -18.47
N MET A 436 -6.34 19.62 -18.78
CA MET A 436 -6.20 18.87 -20.02
C MET A 436 -6.55 17.40 -19.79
N TYR A 437 -7.03 16.74 -20.84
CA TYR A 437 -7.49 15.35 -20.77
C TYR A 437 -6.74 14.53 -21.82
N LEU A 438 -6.07 13.47 -21.38
CA LEU A 438 -5.48 12.45 -22.25
C LEU A 438 -6.42 11.25 -22.31
N VAL A 439 -6.84 10.86 -23.52
CA VAL A 439 -7.70 9.70 -23.72
C VAL A 439 -6.90 8.42 -23.57
N LEU A 440 -7.22 7.63 -22.54
CA LEU A 440 -6.57 6.34 -22.28
C LEU A 440 -7.31 5.20 -22.99
N GLU A 441 -8.64 5.26 -23.00
CA GLU A 441 -9.52 4.30 -23.66
C GLU A 441 -10.83 4.97 -24.09
N GLY A 442 -11.47 4.40 -25.12
CA GLY A 442 -12.75 4.86 -25.65
C GLY A 442 -12.64 5.94 -26.74
N ARG A 443 -13.80 6.51 -27.05
CA ARG A 443 -14.00 7.51 -28.11
C ARG A 443 -14.91 8.63 -27.65
N ILE A 444 -14.49 9.86 -27.92
CA ILE A 444 -15.21 11.08 -27.59
C ILE A 444 -15.54 11.83 -28.88
N GLU A 445 -16.72 12.41 -28.90
CA GLU A 445 -17.22 13.25 -29.98
C GLU A 445 -17.29 14.70 -29.55
N LEU A 446 -16.76 15.61 -30.39
CA LEU A 446 -16.77 17.04 -30.15
C LEU A 446 -17.84 17.73 -30.98
N HIS A 447 -18.69 18.51 -30.30
CA HIS A 447 -19.77 19.31 -30.86
C HIS A 447 -19.50 20.80 -30.64
N MET A 448 -19.39 21.59 -31.70
CA MET A 448 -19.15 23.04 -31.65
C MET A 448 -20.37 23.79 -32.21
N GLY A 449 -20.73 24.89 -31.55
CA GLY A 449 -21.77 25.81 -32.03
C GLY A 449 -23.17 25.19 -32.07
N GLY A 450 -23.44 24.21 -31.20
CA GLY A 450 -24.75 23.53 -31.12
C GLY A 450 -25.09 22.66 -32.34
N ALA A 451 -24.10 22.26 -33.14
CA ALA A 451 -24.33 21.42 -34.32
C ALA A 451 -24.87 20.02 -33.94
N PRO A 452 -25.86 19.48 -34.69
CA PRO A 452 -26.49 18.19 -34.37
C PRO A 452 -25.62 16.97 -34.68
N LEU A 453 -24.53 17.14 -35.45
CA LEU A 453 -23.58 16.08 -35.79
C LEU A 453 -22.19 16.43 -35.21
N PRO A 454 -21.43 15.42 -34.76
CA PRO A 454 -20.08 15.64 -34.25
C PRO A 454 -19.16 16.10 -35.39
N GLN A 455 -18.29 17.07 -35.09
CA GLN A 455 -17.37 17.63 -36.09
C GLN A 455 -15.98 17.02 -36.02
N VAL A 456 -15.58 16.53 -34.84
CA VAL A 456 -14.30 15.86 -34.59
C VAL A 456 -14.56 14.68 -33.67
N SER A 457 -13.90 13.56 -33.94
CA SER A 457 -13.84 12.41 -33.04
C SER A 457 -12.42 12.27 -32.55
N VAL A 458 -12.26 12.08 -31.25
CA VAL A 458 -10.97 11.80 -30.61
C VAL A 458 -11.02 10.43 -29.96
N GLN A 459 -9.87 9.77 -29.89
CA GLN A 459 -9.73 8.40 -29.41
C GLN A 459 -8.47 8.26 -28.57
N ARG A 460 -8.20 7.04 -28.07
CA ARG A 460 -6.99 6.72 -27.32
C ARG A 460 -5.73 7.35 -27.93
N GLY A 461 -4.98 8.08 -27.10
CA GLY A 461 -3.76 8.80 -27.49
C GLY A 461 -3.99 10.24 -27.97
N ASP A 462 -5.24 10.70 -28.07
CA ASP A 462 -5.54 12.10 -28.31
C ASP A 462 -5.60 12.90 -27.00
N VAL A 463 -5.38 14.20 -27.11
CA VAL A 463 -5.48 15.17 -26.00
C VAL A 463 -6.58 16.17 -26.29
N LEU A 464 -7.33 16.53 -25.25
CA LEU A 464 -8.38 17.54 -25.24
C LEU A 464 -8.07 18.65 -24.23
N GLY A 465 -8.66 19.83 -24.45
CA GLY A 465 -8.55 20.99 -23.56
C GLY A 465 -7.24 21.78 -23.71
N GLU A 466 -6.36 21.35 -24.59
CA GLU A 466 -5.02 21.90 -24.78
C GLU A 466 -5.04 23.31 -25.41
N VAL A 467 -6.01 23.58 -26.31
CA VAL A 467 -6.25 24.92 -26.88
C VAL A 467 -6.77 25.88 -25.80
N SER A 468 -7.74 25.43 -25.01
CA SER A 468 -8.33 26.21 -23.92
C SER A 468 -7.30 26.52 -22.83
N MET A 469 -6.40 25.57 -22.53
CA MET A 469 -5.26 25.78 -21.65
C MET A 469 -4.33 26.89 -22.16
N LEU A 470 -3.85 26.80 -23.41
CA LEU A 470 -2.93 27.80 -23.99
C LEU A 470 -3.55 29.19 -24.04
N GLY A 471 -4.80 29.27 -24.48
CA GLY A 471 -5.52 30.53 -24.66
C GLY A 471 -6.03 31.13 -23.35
N ARG A 472 -6.06 30.36 -22.25
CA ARG A 472 -6.85 30.65 -21.04
C ARG A 472 -8.29 31.01 -21.39
N GLN A 473 -8.87 30.23 -22.30
CA GLN A 473 -10.23 30.41 -22.80
C GLN A 473 -11.14 29.29 -22.29
N PRO A 474 -12.46 29.50 -22.26
CA PRO A 474 -13.42 28.42 -22.07
C PRO A 474 -13.27 27.29 -23.11
N HIS A 475 -13.91 26.15 -22.86
CA HIS A 475 -13.98 25.07 -23.83
C HIS A 475 -14.64 25.54 -25.14
N SER A 476 -14.00 25.28 -26.28
CA SER A 476 -14.49 25.69 -27.60
C SER A 476 -15.52 24.72 -28.21
N ALA A 477 -15.78 23.60 -27.53
CA ALA A 477 -16.68 22.54 -27.95
C ALA A 477 -17.26 21.84 -26.72
N THR A 478 -18.39 21.18 -26.89
CA THR A 478 -18.90 20.18 -25.94
C THR A 478 -18.30 18.82 -26.28
N ALA A 479 -17.73 18.13 -25.29
CA ALA A 479 -17.18 16.79 -25.44
C ALA A 479 -18.11 15.74 -24.83
N VAL A 480 -18.52 14.77 -25.65
CA VAL A 480 -19.45 13.70 -25.24
C VAL A 480 -18.81 12.33 -25.48
N ALA A 481 -18.86 11.45 -24.48
CA ALA A 481 -18.41 10.08 -24.62
C ALA A 481 -19.36 9.30 -25.56
N SER A 482 -18.84 8.76 -26.67
CA SER A 482 -19.64 7.96 -27.62
C SER A 482 -19.68 6.47 -27.25
N GLU A 483 -18.74 6.03 -26.41
CA GLU A 483 -18.61 4.72 -25.78
C GLU A 483 -18.02 4.93 -24.37
N PRO A 484 -17.93 3.91 -23.49
CA PRO A 484 -17.23 4.05 -22.22
C PRO A 484 -15.80 4.58 -22.42
N VAL A 485 -15.42 5.60 -21.65
CA VAL A 485 -14.17 6.35 -21.82
C VAL A 485 -13.42 6.42 -20.49
N GLU A 486 -12.10 6.25 -20.55
CA GLU A 486 -11.18 6.54 -19.45
C GLU A 486 -10.22 7.67 -19.84
N LEU A 487 -10.09 8.66 -18.95
CA LEU A 487 -9.26 9.85 -19.14
C LEU A 487 -8.22 9.96 -18.03
N ALA A 488 -6.99 10.32 -18.42
CA ALA A 488 -6.04 10.91 -17.50
C ALA A 488 -6.22 12.45 -17.53
N VAL A 489 -6.69 13.00 -16.43
CA VAL A 489 -6.97 14.43 -16.27
C VAL A 489 -5.79 15.10 -15.58
N LEU A 490 -5.13 16.03 -16.27
CA LEU A 490 -4.03 16.84 -15.74
C LEU A 490 -4.53 18.25 -15.42
N PRO A 491 -4.72 18.60 -14.14
CA PRO A 491 -5.13 19.95 -13.75
C PRO A 491 -4.11 21.01 -14.18
N HIS A 492 -4.59 22.18 -14.61
CA HIS A 492 -3.73 23.28 -15.03
C HIS A 492 -2.79 23.73 -13.92
N GLU A 493 -3.26 23.77 -12.67
CA GLU A 493 -2.46 24.15 -11.50
C GLU A 493 -1.28 23.20 -11.26
N GLU A 494 -1.50 21.90 -11.41
CA GLU A 494 -0.48 20.87 -11.21
C GLU A 494 0.58 20.93 -12.32
N LEU A 495 0.15 21.17 -13.56
CA LEU A 495 1.06 21.40 -14.67
C LEU A 495 1.89 22.68 -14.45
N GLU A 496 1.28 23.79 -14.01
CA GLU A 496 2.01 25.02 -13.70
C GLU A 496 3.05 24.79 -12.59
N VAL A 497 2.70 24.07 -11.52
CA VAL A 497 3.62 23.71 -10.44
C VAL A 497 4.80 22.89 -10.97
N LEU A 498 4.53 21.89 -11.81
CA LEU A 498 5.57 21.05 -12.38
C LEU A 498 6.52 21.84 -13.29
N ILE A 499 5.99 22.71 -14.14
CA ILE A 499 6.77 23.57 -15.04
C ILE A 499 7.68 24.51 -14.25
N ARG A 500 7.16 25.13 -13.19
CA ARG A 500 7.97 26.01 -12.31
C ARG A 500 9.13 25.26 -11.67
N ARG A 501 8.91 24.01 -11.24
CA ARG A 501 9.96 23.16 -10.65
C ARG A 501 10.94 22.60 -11.67
N ARG A 502 10.51 22.38 -12.91
CA ARG A 502 11.30 21.75 -13.99
C ARG A 502 11.11 22.52 -15.31
N PRO A 503 11.75 23.70 -15.47
CA PRO A 503 11.53 24.53 -16.66
C PRO A 503 11.83 23.84 -18.00
N GLY A 504 12.82 22.94 -18.02
CA GLY A 504 13.16 22.17 -19.22
C GLY A 504 12.03 21.25 -19.71
N LEU A 505 11.27 20.66 -18.79
CA LEU A 505 10.08 19.86 -19.13
C LEU A 505 8.99 20.77 -19.72
N GLY A 506 8.75 21.93 -19.10
CA GLY A 506 7.76 22.89 -19.59
C GLY A 506 8.07 23.43 -20.98
N LEU A 507 9.34 23.70 -21.27
CA LEU A 507 9.76 24.17 -22.60
C LEU A 507 9.45 23.12 -23.70
N THR A 508 9.73 21.84 -23.43
CA THR A 508 9.40 20.74 -24.35
C THR A 508 7.89 20.64 -24.58
N LEU A 509 7.10 20.63 -23.49
CA LEU A 509 5.64 20.58 -23.57
C LEU A 509 5.05 21.75 -24.36
N TYR A 510 5.39 22.99 -24.01
CA TYR A 510 4.83 24.16 -24.71
C TYR A 510 5.24 24.22 -26.18
N ARG A 511 6.46 23.78 -26.52
CA ARG A 511 6.90 23.68 -27.92
C ARG A 511 6.04 22.68 -28.68
N ASN A 512 5.82 21.50 -28.12
CA ASN A 512 5.03 20.45 -28.76
C ASN A 512 3.57 20.88 -28.89
N LEU A 513 3.02 21.51 -27.84
CA LEU A 513 1.67 22.05 -27.81
C LEU A 513 1.47 23.15 -28.88
N ALA A 514 2.43 24.07 -29.03
CA ALA A 514 2.40 25.08 -30.08
C ALA A 514 2.43 24.45 -31.49
N ALA A 515 3.23 23.41 -31.70
CA ALA A 515 3.27 22.68 -32.96
C ALA A 515 1.95 21.95 -33.26
N GLU A 516 1.33 21.37 -32.24
CA GLU A 516 0.04 20.67 -32.38
C GLU A 516 -1.10 21.64 -32.73
N VAL A 517 -1.22 22.76 -32.01
CA VAL A 517 -2.23 23.79 -32.31
C VAL A 517 -2.02 24.39 -33.69
N ALA A 518 -0.77 24.66 -34.09
CA ALA A 518 -0.47 25.12 -35.45
C ALA A 518 -0.90 24.09 -36.52
N GLY A 519 -0.71 22.80 -36.25
CA GLY A 519 -1.18 21.72 -37.11
C GLY A 519 -2.70 21.66 -37.23
N LYS A 520 -3.42 21.75 -36.10
CA LYS A 520 -4.90 21.78 -36.05
C LYS A 520 -5.45 23.01 -36.79
N LEU A 521 -4.85 24.18 -36.59
CA LEU A 521 -5.22 25.40 -37.29
C LEU A 521 -5.06 25.26 -38.81
N TYR A 522 -3.92 24.74 -39.27
CA TYR A 522 -3.67 24.52 -40.69
C TYR A 522 -4.69 23.55 -41.32
N GLN A 523 -5.08 22.48 -40.61
CA GLN A 523 -6.10 21.54 -41.08
C GLN A 523 -7.49 22.18 -41.15
N SER A 524 -7.84 22.98 -40.14
CA SER A 524 -9.11 23.73 -40.10
C SER A 524 -9.21 24.72 -41.26
N ASP A 525 -8.15 25.50 -41.51
CA ASP A 525 -8.07 26.44 -42.63
C ASP A 525 -8.26 25.72 -43.97
N GLN A 526 -7.61 24.57 -44.17
CA GLN A 526 -7.76 23.76 -45.38
C GLN A 526 -9.19 23.20 -45.55
N ALA A 527 -9.83 22.79 -44.47
CA ALA A 527 -11.20 22.30 -44.49
C ALA A 527 -12.20 23.42 -44.83
N LEU A 528 -12.01 24.62 -44.24
CA LEU A 528 -12.78 25.81 -44.55
C LEU A 528 -12.64 26.20 -46.02
N VAL A 529 -11.42 26.27 -46.55
CA VAL A 529 -11.17 26.59 -47.96
C VAL A 529 -11.89 25.58 -48.88
N LYS A 530 -11.82 24.28 -48.59
CA LYS A 530 -12.54 23.25 -49.38
C LYS A 530 -14.05 23.43 -49.33
N ARG A 531 -14.62 23.76 -48.17
CA ARG A 531 -16.07 23.96 -47.99
C ARG A 531 -16.57 25.18 -48.75
N VAL A 532 -15.91 26.33 -48.58
CA VAL A 532 -16.23 27.58 -49.30
C VAL A 532 -16.08 27.38 -50.81
N THR A 533 -15.03 26.68 -51.25
CA THR A 533 -14.85 26.36 -52.67
C THR A 533 -16.01 25.50 -53.20
N LYS A 534 -16.44 24.47 -52.46
CA LYS A 534 -17.55 23.59 -52.85
C LYS A 534 -18.89 24.33 -52.91
N GLU A 535 -19.17 25.23 -51.97
CA GLU A 535 -20.39 26.06 -51.98
C GLU A 535 -20.41 27.03 -53.17
N LEU A 536 -19.27 27.66 -53.50
CA LEU A 536 -19.13 28.52 -54.69
C LEU A 536 -19.31 27.77 -56.02
N TYR A 537 -19.03 26.47 -56.07
CA TYR A 537 -19.29 25.64 -57.26
C TYR A 537 -20.73 25.12 -57.32
N LEU A 538 -21.44 25.02 -56.19
CA LEU A 538 -22.85 24.59 -56.14
C LEU A 538 -23.84 25.73 -56.39
N GLU A 539 -23.46 27.00 -56.16
CA GLU A 539 -24.28 28.18 -56.51
C GLU A 539 -24.18 28.58 -58.00
N ARG A 540 -23.42 27.84 -58.82
CA ARG A 540 -23.22 28.09 -60.25
C ARG A 540 -23.99 27.17 -61.18
N ASP A 541 -24.76 26.22 -60.64
CA ASP A 541 -25.79 25.42 -61.33
C ASP A 541 -27.18 25.87 -60.87
#